data_AF-A0A2N3AJ03-F1
#
_entry.id   AF-A0A2N3AJ03-F1
#
_cell.length_a   1.000
_cell.length_b   1.000
_cell.length_c   1.000
_cell.angle_alpha   90.00
_cell.angle_beta   90.00
_cell.angle_gamma   90.00
#
_symmetry.space_group_name_H-M   'P 1'
#
loop_
_entity.id
_entity.type
_entity.pdbx_description
1 polymer ?
#
loop_
_entity_poly.entity_id
_entity_poly.type
_entity_poly.pdbx_seq_one_letter_code
_entity_poly.pdbx_strand_id
1 'polypeptide(L)'
;MDIINDIKIAEYFSLYEFECPCCRRVMLSPDLLARLNHLRRVINRPIYINSGYRCKEENHRVGGASGSYHLLGMAADIHVKDFLLSDLLIYSLSENSLFKN
;
A
#
# COMPACT_ATOMS: atom_id res chain seq x y z
N MET A 1 -5.95 -23.83 -8.98
CA MET A 1 -5.65 -22.84 -7.93
C MET A 1 -6.10 -21.52 -8.52
N ASP A 2 -7.14 -20.91 -7.97
CA ASP A 2 -7.75 -19.75 -8.61
C ASP A 2 -6.82 -18.54 -8.48
N ILE A 3 -6.23 -18.18 -9.62
CA ILE A 3 -5.42 -16.99 -9.79
C ILE A 3 -6.40 -15.80 -9.76
N ILE A 4 -6.51 -15.13 -8.61
CA ILE A 4 -7.35 -13.94 -8.41
C ILE A 4 -6.42 -12.75 -8.14
N ASN A 5 -6.75 -11.59 -8.71
CA ASN A 5 -5.97 -10.36 -8.62
C ASN A 5 -4.51 -10.44 -9.13
N ASP A 6 -4.16 -11.45 -9.91
CA ASP A 6 -2.86 -11.52 -10.58
C ASP A 6 -2.87 -10.63 -11.83
N ILE A 7 -2.88 -9.32 -11.59
CA ILE A 7 -2.92 -8.28 -12.61
C ILE A 7 -1.78 -7.32 -12.30
N LYS A 8 -0.87 -7.13 -13.25
CA LYS A 8 0.16 -6.09 -13.14
C LYS A 8 -0.48 -4.71 -13.26
N ILE A 9 -0.32 -3.86 -12.25
CA ILE A 9 -1.01 -2.55 -12.16
C ILE A 9 -0.05 -1.36 -12.16
N ALA A 10 1.24 -1.59 -11.91
CA ALA A 10 2.29 -0.59 -12.03
C ALA A 10 3.62 -1.27 -12.41
N GLU A 11 4.67 -0.47 -12.61
CA GLU A 11 6.01 -0.98 -12.94
C GLU A 11 6.47 -2.05 -11.94
N TYR A 12 6.25 -1.77 -10.65
CA TYR A 12 6.76 -2.57 -9.55
C TYR A 12 5.70 -3.35 -8.75
N PHE A 13 4.42 -3.26 -9.11
CA PHE A 13 3.33 -3.79 -8.30
C PHE A 13 2.27 -4.54 -9.10
N SER A 14 1.75 -5.59 -8.47
CA SER A 14 0.62 -6.39 -8.90
C SER A 14 -0.56 -6.22 -7.93
N LEU A 15 -1.78 -6.39 -8.42
CA LEU A 15 -3.00 -6.09 -7.68
C LEU A 15 -3.18 -6.98 -6.44
N TYR A 16 -2.75 -8.25 -6.51
CA TYR A 16 -2.83 -9.19 -5.38
C TYR A 16 -2.07 -8.70 -4.14
N GLU A 17 -1.03 -7.87 -4.30
CA GLU A 17 -0.26 -7.34 -3.17
C GLU A 17 -1.10 -6.43 -2.27
N PHE A 18 -2.20 -5.88 -2.80
CA PHE A 18 -3.10 -4.97 -2.08
C PHE A 18 -4.39 -5.63 -1.60
N GLU A 19 -4.55 -6.94 -1.82
CA GLU A 19 -5.79 -7.65 -1.52
C GLU A 19 -6.01 -7.79 -0.02
N CYS A 20 -7.27 -7.61 0.38
CA CYS A 20 -7.63 -7.83 1.77
C CYS A 20 -7.44 -9.31 2.13
N PRO A 21 -6.69 -9.64 3.21
CA PRO A 21 -6.42 -11.03 3.59
C PRO A 21 -7.70 -11.86 3.87
N CYS A 22 -8.78 -11.20 4.28
CA CYS A 22 -10.04 -11.85 4.65
C CYS A 22 -10.82 -12.40 3.43
N CYS A 23 -10.88 -11.61 2.35
CA CYS A 23 -11.86 -11.79 1.28
C CYS A 23 -11.31 -11.55 -0.12
N ARG A 24 -10.02 -11.20 -0.23
CA ARG A 24 -9.31 -10.89 -1.48
C ARG A 24 -9.91 -9.70 -2.25
N ARG A 25 -10.84 -8.95 -1.67
CA ARG A 25 -11.31 -7.69 -2.24
C ARG A 25 -10.16 -6.69 -2.26
N VAL A 26 -10.06 -5.92 -3.32
CA VAL A 26 -9.12 -4.81 -3.45
C VAL A 26 -9.91 -3.52 -3.64
N MET A 27 -9.59 -2.51 -2.86
CA MET A 27 -9.86 -1.11 -3.19
C MET A 27 -8.52 -0.40 -3.16
N LEU A 28 -8.18 0.31 -4.23
CA LEU A 28 -6.87 0.93 -4.35
C LEU A 28 -7.03 2.31 -4.97
N SER A 29 -6.63 3.33 -4.20
CA SER A 29 -6.53 4.70 -4.69
C SER A 29 -5.43 4.79 -5.76
N PRO A 30 -5.70 5.39 -6.93
CA PRO A 30 -4.68 5.66 -7.93
C PRO A 30 -3.52 6.49 -7.39
N ASP A 31 -3.81 7.47 -6.50
CA ASP A 31 -2.80 8.32 -5.90
C ASP A 31 -1.86 7.54 -4.97
N LEU A 32 -2.41 6.59 -4.20
CA LEU A 32 -1.61 5.71 -3.35
C LEU A 32 -0.66 4.86 -4.22
N LEU A 33 -1.19 4.27 -5.30
CA LEU A 33 -0.39 3.44 -6.22
C LEU A 33 0.73 4.26 -6.87
N ALA A 34 0.43 5.47 -7.36
CA ALA A 34 1.41 6.36 -7.97
C ALA A 34 2.54 6.73 -6.99
N ARG A 35 2.18 7.08 -5.75
CA ARG A 35 3.14 7.40 -4.69
C ARG A 35 4.02 6.21 -4.31
N LEU A 36 3.44 5.01 -4.16
CA LEU A 36 4.21 3.81 -3.87
C LEU A 36 5.17 3.45 -5.01
N ASN A 37 4.73 3.55 -6.27
CA ASN A 37 5.57 3.27 -7.43
C ASN A 37 6.73 4.27 -7.52
N HIS A 38 6.46 5.55 -7.25
CA HIS A 38 7.49 6.59 -7.18
C HIS A 38 8.47 6.34 -6.02
N LEU A 39 7.96 6.10 -4.81
CA LEU A 39 8.76 5.85 -3.62
C LEU A 39 9.71 4.67 -3.83
N ARG A 40 9.20 3.59 -4.44
CA ARG A 40 10.02 2.42 -4.79
C ARG A 40 11.13 2.77 -5.79
N ARG A 41 10.84 3.60 -6.79
CA ARG A 41 11.84 4.08 -7.76
C ARG A 41 12.94 4.90 -7.08
N VAL A 42 12.57 5.81 -6.17
CA VAL A 42 13.51 6.70 -5.47
C VAL A 42 14.38 5.95 -4.47
N ILE A 43 13.78 5.10 -3.64
CA ILE A 43 14.52 4.27 -2.67
C ILE A 43 15.38 3.24 -3.40
N ASN A 44 15.00 2.86 -4.63
CA ASN A 44 15.68 1.87 -5.45
C ASN A 44 15.86 0.53 -4.71
N ARG A 45 14.83 0.13 -3.95
CA ARG A 45 14.73 -1.15 -3.23
C ARG A 45 13.31 -1.69 -3.31
N PRO A 46 13.11 -3.01 -3.18
CA PRO A 46 11.77 -3.59 -3.10
C PRO A 46 10.98 -3.02 -1.90
N ILE A 47 9.77 -2.55 -2.19
CA ILE A 47 8.76 -2.22 -1.18
C ILE A 47 7.74 -3.36 -1.18
N TYR A 48 7.51 -3.94 -0.01
CA TYR A 48 6.55 -5.03 0.18
C TYR A 48 5.29 -4.50 0.85
N ILE A 49 4.12 -4.82 0.31
CA ILE A 49 2.83 -4.47 0.90
C ILE A 49 2.45 -5.53 1.93
N ASN A 50 2.38 -5.14 3.20
CA ASN A 50 1.90 -5.99 4.28
C ASN A 50 0.37 -6.02 4.33
N SER A 51 -0.24 -4.87 4.08
CA SER A 51 -1.69 -4.78 3.89
C SER A 51 -2.06 -3.54 3.10
N GLY A 52 -2.95 -3.71 2.11
CA GLY A 52 -3.60 -2.62 1.37
C GLY A 52 -4.99 -2.36 1.94
N TYR A 53 -6.03 -2.63 1.14
CA TYR A 53 -7.41 -2.48 1.61
C TYR A 53 -7.76 -3.49 2.72
N ARG A 54 -8.57 -3.06 3.69
CA ARG A 54 -9.18 -3.95 4.69
C ARG A 54 -10.70 -3.90 4.59
N CYS A 55 -11.34 -5.07 4.54
CA CYS A 55 -12.77 -5.22 4.79
C CYS A 55 -13.10 -4.73 6.20
N LYS A 56 -14.36 -4.38 6.50
CA LYS A 56 -14.74 -3.91 7.86
C LYS A 56 -14.41 -4.96 8.92
N GLU A 57 -14.65 -6.22 8.58
CA GLU A 57 -14.40 -7.40 9.40
C GLU A 57 -12.90 -7.53 9.70
N GLU A 58 -12.04 -7.42 8.69
CA GLU A 58 -10.59 -7.49 8.83
C GLU A 58 -10.05 -6.31 9.63
N ASN A 59 -10.52 -5.09 9.34
CA ASN A 59 -10.12 -3.90 10.07
C ASN A 59 -10.47 -4.02 11.55
N HIS A 60 -11.68 -4.51 11.89
CA HIS A 60 -12.06 -4.78 13.27
C HIS A 60 -11.20 -5.89 13.90
N ARG A 61 -10.97 -6.99 13.17
CA ARG A 61 -10.18 -8.15 13.65
C ARG A 61 -8.77 -7.76 14.08
N VAL A 62 -8.14 -6.81 13.38
CA VAL A 62 -6.78 -6.31 13.70
C VAL A 62 -6.78 -5.10 14.62
N GLY A 63 -7.93 -4.69 15.17
CA GLY A 63 -8.04 -3.53 16.07
C GLY A 63 -7.87 -2.17 15.37
N GLY A 64 -8.14 -2.10 14.07
CA GLY A 64 -8.06 -0.88 13.27
C GLY A 64 -9.11 0.16 13.65
N ALA A 65 -8.76 1.44 13.50
CA ALA A 65 -9.68 2.55 13.76
C ALA A 65 -10.91 2.52 12.84
N SER A 66 -12.05 3.03 13.33
CA SER A 66 -13.31 3.10 12.56
C SER A 66 -13.22 3.99 11.32
N GLY A 67 -12.37 5.02 11.36
CA GLY A 67 -12.06 5.92 10.24
C GLY A 67 -10.77 5.56 9.49
N SER A 68 -10.29 4.31 9.57
CA SER A 68 -9.04 3.88 8.95
C SER A 68 -9.05 4.08 7.43
N TYR A 69 -7.99 4.69 6.88
CA TYR A 69 -7.82 4.83 5.43
C TYR A 69 -7.66 3.50 4.69
N HIS A 70 -7.33 2.41 5.39
CA HIS A 70 -7.39 1.07 4.79
C HIS A 70 -8.80 0.66 4.37
N LEU A 71 -9.84 1.16 5.06
CA LEU A 71 -11.25 0.92 4.68
C LEU A 71 -11.65 1.63 3.38
N LEU A 72 -10.85 2.60 2.95
CA LEU A 72 -11.10 3.42 1.76
C LEU A 72 -10.14 3.08 0.61
N GLY A 73 -9.21 2.13 0.80
CA GLY A 73 -8.16 1.83 -0.19
C GLY A 73 -7.13 2.97 -0.35
N MET A 74 -7.03 3.85 0.65
CA MET A 74 -6.17 5.04 0.63
C MET A 74 -4.89 4.88 1.46
N ALA A 75 -4.73 3.76 2.17
CA ALA A 75 -3.52 3.45 2.94
C ALA A 75 -2.99 2.06 2.59
N ALA A 76 -1.67 1.93 2.72
CA ALA A 76 -0.97 0.65 2.69
C ALA A 76 0.07 0.63 3.81
N ASP A 77 0.13 -0.48 4.52
CA ASP A 77 1.24 -0.78 5.42
C ASP A 77 2.34 -1.42 4.59
N ILE A 78 3.54 -0.85 4.65
CA ILE A 78 4.66 -1.26 3.83
C ILE A 78 5.88 -1.58 4.68
N HIS A 79 6.79 -2.38 4.13
CA HIS A 79 8.14 -2.50 4.67
C HIS A 79 9.17 -2.58 3.54
N VAL A 80 10.40 -2.16 3.87
CA VAL A 80 11.57 -2.23 2.99
C VAL A 80 12.67 -2.93 3.78
N LYS A 81 13.19 -4.04 3.23
CA LYS A 81 14.23 -4.80 3.91
C LYS A 81 15.52 -3.97 4.03
N ASP A 82 16.16 -4.04 5.19
CA ASP A 82 17.42 -3.37 5.50
C ASP A 82 17.36 -1.83 5.35
N PHE A 83 16.18 -1.25 5.59
CA PHE A 83 15.94 0.18 5.53
C PHE A 83 15.39 0.67 6.88
N LEU A 84 15.94 1.77 7.41
CA LEU A 84 15.45 2.33 8.66
C LEU A 84 14.10 3.01 8.44
N LEU A 85 13.20 2.87 9.42
CA LEU A 85 11.89 3.52 9.37
C LEU A 85 12.01 5.04 9.28
N SER A 86 13.02 5.63 9.94
CA SER A 86 13.31 7.06 9.87
C SER A 86 13.57 7.53 8.44
N ASP A 87 14.35 6.76 7.69
CA ASP A 87 14.71 7.11 6.32
C ASP A 87 13.47 7.00 5.43
N LEU A 88 12.67 5.94 5.61
CA LEU A 88 11.42 5.74 4.87
C LEU A 88 10.43 6.91 5.08
N LEU A 89 10.36 7.42 6.31
CA LEU A 89 9.52 8.57 6.64
C LEU A 89 10.02 9.85 5.95
N ILE A 90 11.34 10.09 5.92
CA ILE A 90 11.92 11.26 5.25
C ILE A 90 11.54 11.26 3.76
N TYR A 91 11.73 10.13 3.06
CA TYR A 91 11.35 10.02 1.66
C TYR A 91 9.84 10.15 1.46
N SER A 92 9.01 9.52 2.31
CA SER A 92 7.56 9.64 2.18
C SER A 92 7.05 11.06 2.39
N LEU A 93 7.69 11.85 3.26
CA LEU A 93 7.30 13.23 3.54
C LEU A 93 7.78 14.20 2.47
N SER A 94 8.95 13.98 1.86
CA SER A 94 9.40 14.80 0.72
C SER A 94 8.43 14.72 -0.45
N GLU A 95 7.83 13.54 -0.68
CA GLU A 95 6.82 13.34 -1.72
C GLU A 95 5.51 14.11 -1.48
N ASN A 96 5.10 14.32 -0.22
CA ASN A 96 3.87 15.08 0.06
C ASN A 96 3.94 16.54 -0.41
N SER A 97 5.14 17.08 -0.65
CA SER A 97 5.32 18.41 -1.25
C SER A 97 5.18 18.40 -2.78
N LEU A 98 5.55 17.31 -3.45
CA LEU A 98 5.55 17.19 -4.92
C LEU A 98 4.16 16.93 -5.52
N PHE A 99 3.25 16.32 -4.75
CA PHE A 99 1.88 15.99 -5.18
C PHE A 99 0.81 16.93 -4.59
N LYS A 100 1.20 18.14 -4.18
CA LYS A 100 0.30 19.18 -3.64
C LYS A 100 -0.08 20.27 -4.66
N ASN A 101 0.18 20.05 -5.95
CA ASN A 101 -0.20 20.95 -7.04
C ASN A 101 -1.47 20.45 -7.73
#